data_AF-A0A3E0DWH1-F1
#
_entry.id   AF-A0A3E0DWH1-F1
#
_cell.length_a   1.000
_cell.length_b   1.000
_cell.length_c   1.000
_cell.angle_alpha   90.00
_cell.angle_beta   90.00
_cell.angle_gamma   90.00
#
_symmetry.space_group_name_H-M   'P 1'
#
loop_
_entity.id
_entity.type
_entity.pdbx_description
1 polymer ?
#
loop_
_entity_poly.entity_id
_entity_poly.type
_entity_poly.pdbx_seq_one_letter_code
_entity_poly.pdbx_strand_id
1 'polypeptide(L)'
;MSLHNAGLDWIELPYNPPNDPTLISAKGLYLNYLQMKQAVIVPTFKSKYDEQAVKVLEKVFKGQTIATVDSNELADEGGILNCITWNITV
;
A
#
# COMPACT_ATOMS: atom_id res chain seq x y z
N MET A 1 5.26 -14.53 -13.63
CA MET A 1 4.84 -15.88 -14.08
C MET A 1 3.86 -16.56 -13.12
N SER A 2 4.01 -16.46 -11.79
CA SER A 2 3.10 -17.15 -10.84
C SER A 2 1.63 -16.74 -10.96
N LEU A 3 1.31 -15.44 -10.99
CA LEU A 3 -0.08 -14.95 -11.10
C LEU A 3 -0.73 -15.36 -12.43
N HIS A 4 0.00 -15.20 -13.54
CA HIS A 4 -0.45 -15.63 -14.87
C HIS A 4 -0.73 -17.14 -14.93
N ASN A 5 0.17 -17.97 -14.41
CA ASN A 5 -0.01 -19.43 -14.39
C ASN A 5 -1.20 -19.87 -13.51
N ALA A 6 -1.58 -19.03 -12.53
CA ALA A 6 -2.77 -19.24 -11.71
C ALA A 6 -4.07 -18.77 -12.41
N GLY A 7 -3.99 -18.20 -13.61
CA GLY A 7 -5.15 -17.66 -14.33
C GLY A 7 -5.72 -16.39 -13.71
N LEU A 8 -4.93 -15.65 -12.94
CA LEU A 8 -5.34 -14.41 -12.28
C LEU A 8 -4.87 -13.20 -13.10
N ASP A 9 -5.76 -12.23 -13.26
CA ASP A 9 -5.40 -10.88 -13.70
C ASP A 9 -4.70 -10.12 -12.57
N TRP A 10 -3.83 -9.19 -12.93
CA TRP A 10 -3.13 -8.36 -11.97
C TRP A 10 -3.10 -6.90 -12.40
N ILE A 11 -3.00 -6.03 -11.39
CA ILE A 11 -2.76 -4.60 -11.55
C ILE A 11 -1.46 -4.30 -10.82
N GLU A 12 -0.57 -3.59 -11.48
CA GLU A 12 0.70 -3.20 -10.88
C GLU A 12 0.53 -1.93 -10.05
N LEU A 13 1.06 -1.98 -8.82
CA LEU A 13 1.32 -0.79 -8.02
C LEU A 13 2.76 -0.35 -8.24
N PRO A 14 3.05 0.97 -8.17
CA PRO A 14 4.43 1.43 -8.20
C PRO A 14 5.20 0.79 -7.04
N TYR A 15 6.44 0.39 -7.32
CA TYR A 15 7.33 -0.22 -6.35
C TYR A 15 8.67 0.51 -6.39
N ASN A 16 8.99 1.22 -5.31
CA ASN A 16 10.23 1.98 -5.19
C ASN A 16 10.70 1.96 -3.74
N PRO A 17 11.23 0.83 -3.26
CA PRO A 17 11.83 0.76 -1.95
C PRO A 17 13.08 1.65 -1.89
N PRO A 18 13.44 2.16 -0.71
CA PRO A 18 14.69 2.87 -0.53
C PRO A 18 15.87 1.90 -0.75
N ASN A 19 17.02 2.46 -1.12
CA ASN A 19 18.27 1.71 -1.09
C ASN A 19 18.76 1.62 0.36
N ASP A 20 18.16 0.70 1.11
CA ASP A 20 18.43 0.44 2.52
C ASP A 20 19.26 -0.86 2.67
N PRO A 21 20.54 -0.78 3.10
CA PRO A 21 21.38 -1.95 3.30
C PRO A 21 20.87 -2.93 4.36
N THR A 22 20.04 -2.45 5.30
CA THR A 22 19.48 -3.29 6.36
C THR A 22 18.30 -4.12 5.88
N LEU A 23 17.70 -3.74 4.75
CA LEU A 23 16.49 -4.33 4.18
C LEU A 23 15.29 -4.33 5.16
N ILE A 24 15.30 -3.43 6.15
CA ILE A 24 14.22 -3.31 7.12
C ILE A 24 13.12 -2.43 6.55
N SER A 25 13.46 -1.33 5.87
CA SER A 25 12.48 -0.31 5.53
C SER A 25 11.38 -0.82 4.58
N ALA A 26 10.12 -0.59 4.97
CA ALA A 26 8.93 -0.88 4.17
C ALA A 26 8.50 0.31 3.29
N LYS A 27 9.30 1.37 3.17
CA LYS A 27 8.92 2.55 2.37
C LYS A 27 8.67 2.17 0.92
N GLY A 28 7.63 2.75 0.31
CA GLY A 28 7.25 2.46 -1.08
C GLY A 28 6.50 1.13 -1.29
N LEU A 29 6.17 0.39 -0.23
CA LEU A 29 5.34 -0.82 -0.28
C LEU A 29 3.83 -0.48 -0.20
N TYR A 30 3.29 0.17 -1.24
CA TYR A 30 1.89 0.66 -1.23
C TYR A 30 0.82 -0.43 -1.16
N LEU A 31 1.15 -1.70 -1.40
CA LEU A 31 0.23 -2.84 -1.21
C LEU A 31 -0.20 -2.99 0.25
N ASN A 32 0.56 -2.44 1.20
CA ASN A 32 0.29 -2.50 2.64
C ASN A 32 -0.74 -1.44 3.11
N TYR A 33 -1.76 -1.18 2.29
CA TYR A 33 -2.88 -0.28 2.61
C TYR A 33 -3.83 -0.91 3.63
N LEU A 34 -4.60 -0.08 4.34
CA LEU A 34 -5.71 -0.54 5.18
C LEU A 34 -7.03 -0.30 4.45
N GLN A 35 -7.77 -1.37 4.16
CA GLN A 35 -9.13 -1.28 3.66
C GLN A 35 -10.15 -1.40 4.81
N MET A 36 -10.99 -0.38 4.96
CA MET A 36 -12.14 -0.35 5.87
C MET A 36 -13.45 -0.28 5.08
N LYS A 37 -14.58 -0.43 5.77
CA LYS A 37 -15.90 -0.37 5.12
C LYS A 37 -16.13 0.95 4.37
N GLN A 38 -15.77 2.08 4.98
CA GLN A 38 -16.00 3.42 4.43
C GLN A 38 -14.86 4.00 3.61
N ALA A 39 -13.63 3.48 3.75
CA ALA A 39 -12.46 4.09 3.15
C ALA A 39 -11.30 3.10 2.97
N VAL A 40 -10.41 3.40 2.03
CA VAL A 40 -9.09 2.78 1.91
C VAL A 40 -8.06 3.83 2.34
N ILE A 41 -7.25 3.48 3.33
CA ILE A 41 -6.17 4.31 3.83
C ILE A 41 -4.86 3.82 3.19
N VAL A 42 -4.27 4.68 2.37
CA VAL A 42 -3.05 4.42 1.60
C VAL A 42 -1.86 5.03 2.33
N PRO A 43 -0.78 4.26 2.55
CA PRO A 43 0.43 4.83 3.12
C PRO A 43 1.14 5.73 2.11
N THR A 44 1.73 6.81 2.60
CA THR A 44 2.52 7.75 1.80
C THR A 44 3.87 8.01 2.45
N PHE A 45 4.85 8.37 1.63
CA PHE A 45 6.26 8.40 2.04
C PHE A 45 6.99 9.70 1.63
N LYS A 46 6.25 10.75 1.27
CA LYS A 46 6.81 12.00 0.67
C LYS A 46 7.60 11.69 -0.59
N SER A 47 7.08 10.73 -1.37
CA SER A 47 7.70 10.18 -2.56
C SER A 47 6.92 10.61 -3.79
N LYS A 48 7.62 10.82 -4.91
CA LYS A 48 6.97 11.10 -6.20
C LYS A 48 6.02 9.99 -6.68
N TYR A 49 6.14 8.79 -6.11
CA TYR A 49 5.31 7.64 -6.44
C TYR A 49 4.01 7.57 -5.61
N ASP A 50 3.87 8.38 -4.56
CA ASP A 50 2.68 8.39 -3.70
C ASP A 50 1.42 8.68 -4.54
N GLU A 51 1.48 9.70 -5.39
CA GLU A 51 0.36 10.09 -6.26
C GLU A 51 0.01 9.01 -7.28
N GLN A 52 1.02 8.31 -7.81
CA GLN A 52 0.80 7.19 -8.74
C GLN A 52 0.09 6.02 -8.04
N ALA A 53 0.50 5.69 -6.82
CA ALA A 53 -0.12 4.62 -6.04
C ALA A 53 -1.59 4.95 -5.73
N VAL A 54 -1.85 6.19 -5.29
CA VAL A 54 -3.21 6.68 -5.02
C VAL A 54 -4.09 6.57 -6.27
N LYS A 55 -3.62 7.04 -7.43
CA LYS A 55 -4.38 6.96 -8.69
C LYS A 55 -4.70 5.53 -9.13
N VAL A 56 -3.82 4.57 -8.85
CA VAL A 56 -4.10 3.15 -9.12
C VAL A 56 -5.18 2.65 -8.16
N LEU A 57 -5.04 2.93 -6.86
CA LEU A 57 -5.96 2.45 -5.84
C LEU A 57 -7.35 3.10 -5.94
N GLU A 58 -7.46 4.35 -6.37
CA GLU A 58 -8.73 5.01 -6.71
C GLU A 58 -9.50 4.27 -7.81
N LYS A 59 -8.78 3.75 -8.82
CA LYS A 59 -9.39 2.96 -9.90
C LYS A 59 -9.81 1.58 -9.43
N VAL A 60 -8.98 0.94 -8.60
CA VAL A 60 -9.25 -0.39 -8.03
C VAL A 60 -10.46 -0.35 -7.10
N PHE A 61 -10.50 0.60 -6.18
CA PHE A 61 -11.54 0.74 -5.16
C PHE A 61 -12.58 1.79 -5.55
N LYS A 62 -13.04 1.72 -6.80
CA LYS A 62 -14.00 2.68 -7.35
C LYS A 62 -15.26 2.75 -6.49
N GLY A 63 -15.57 3.94 -5.99
CA GLY A 63 -16.72 4.20 -5.12
C GLY A 63 -16.42 4.11 -3.61
N GLN A 64 -15.19 3.78 -3.20
CA GLN A 64 -14.72 3.97 -1.83
C GLN A 64 -13.92 5.28 -1.71
N THR A 65 -13.95 5.90 -0.53
CA THR A 65 -13.12 7.07 -0.24
C THR A 65 -11.66 6.61 -0.11
N ILE A 66 -10.75 7.26 -0.86
CA ILE A 66 -9.31 7.08 -0.67
C ILE A 66 -8.80 8.17 0.28
N ALA A 67 -8.13 7.77 1.35
CA ALA A 67 -7.42 8.66 2.27
C ALA A 67 -5.94 8.28 2.31
N THR A 68 -5.08 9.23 2.64
CA THR A 68 -3.63 9.01 2.73
C THR A 68 -3.13 9.28 4.14
N VAL A 69 -2.14 8.52 4.59
CA VAL A 69 -1.47 8.74 5.89
C VAL A 69 0.05 8.70 5.69
N ASP A 70 0.77 9.67 6.26
CA ASP A 70 2.24 9.62 6.31
C ASP A 70 2.65 8.43 7.16
N SER A 71 3.36 7.48 6.53
CA SER A 71 3.73 6.21 7.15
C SER A 71 5.25 6.04 7.22
N ASN A 72 6.03 7.12 7.07
CA ASN A 72 7.50 7.06 7.09
C ASN A 72 8.04 6.40 8.36
N GLU A 73 7.54 6.81 9.53
CA GLU A 73 8.03 6.31 10.83
C GLU A 73 7.74 4.81 11.00
N LEU A 74 6.51 4.37 10.69
CA LEU A 74 6.17 2.94 10.72
C LEU A 74 7.03 2.14 9.74
N ALA A 75 7.22 2.68 8.55
CA ALA A 75 7.96 2.00 7.50
C ALA A 75 9.45 1.84 7.84
N ASP A 76 10.03 2.74 8.63
CA ASP A 76 11.41 2.59 9.12
C ASP A 76 11.56 1.44 10.12
N GLU A 77 10.48 1.02 10.77
CA GLU A 77 10.40 -0.18 11.63
C GLU A 77 10.01 -1.45 10.84
N GLY A 78 9.90 -1.35 9.51
CA GLY A 78 9.64 -2.48 8.59
C GLY A 78 8.18 -2.92 8.47
N GLY A 79 7.24 -2.12 8.98
CA GLY A 79 5.80 -2.36 8.83
C GLY A 79 5.05 -1.14 8.33
N ILE A 80 3.79 -1.30 7.91
CA ILE A 80 2.92 -0.17 7.54
C ILE A 80 1.51 -0.42 8.09
N LEU A 81 0.44 -0.03 7.39
CA LEU A 81 -0.92 0.01 7.91
C LEU A 81 -1.53 -1.39 8.05
N ASN A 82 -1.41 -2.23 7.01
CA ASN A 82 -1.96 -3.59 7.06
C ASN A 82 -1.21 -4.48 8.08
N CYS A 83 0.05 -4.17 8.36
CA CYS A 83 0.85 -4.91 9.35
C CYS A 83 0.41 -4.67 10.80
N ILE A 84 -0.15 -3.49 11.10
CA ILE A 84 -0.46 -3.07 12.48
C ILE A 84 -1.96 -3.01 12.78
N THR A 85 -2.80 -3.49 11.85
CA THR A 85 -4.25 -3.40 11.97
C THR A 85 -4.92 -4.74 11.72
N TRP A 86 -6.14 -4.89 12.24
CA TRP A 86 -6.96 -6.07 12.06
C TRP A 86 -8.43 -5.67 11.91
N ASN A 87 -9.12 -6.24 10.93
CA ASN A 87 -10.55 -6.02 10.77
C ASN A 87 -11.32 -6.87 11.78
N ILE A 88 -12.22 -6.24 12.53
CA ILE A 88 -13.13 -6.93 13.44
C ILE A 88 -14.46 -7.12 12.70
N THR A 89 -14.87 -8.37 12.54
CA THR A 89 -16.20 -8.72 12.00
C THR A 89 -17.16 -8.91 13.17
N VAL A 90 -18.28 -8.17 13.15
CA VAL A 90 -19.44 -8.44 14.00
C VAL A 90 -20.45 -9.32 13.27
#